data_AF-A0A958VRC3-F1
#
_entry.id   AF-A0A958VRC3-F1
#
_cell.length_a   1.000
_cell.length_b   1.000
_cell.length_c   1.000
_cell.angle_alpha   90.00
_cell.angle_beta   90.00
_cell.angle_gamma   90.00
#
_symmetry.space_group_name_H-M   'P 1'
#
loop_
_entity.id
_entity.type
_entity.pdbx_description
1 polymer ?
#
loop_
_entity_poly.entity_id
_entity_poly.type
_entity_poly.pdbx_seq_one_letter_code
_entity_poly.pdbx_strand_id
1 'polypeptide(L)'
;MSTILIIIVSIVIVGLLAYLIVNKIPKGARPIISVLLWLLIAFLAYKIYDSIMAPIKFNQEKVKRYTKVIENLKIIRDAEVAHKEVTGKFTNKAEDLVKFIDTAKFAITQTRNVVVDVNKGGGITVQEEKKVIDTVDFRPVKADFAGRDYQNMFNVPGTNAKFELKTGVVEKVQGIKAP
;
A
#
# COMPACT_ATOMS: atom_id res chain seq x y z
N MET A 1 7.98 34.26 -16.88
CA MET A 1 7.64 34.93 -18.16
C MET A 1 6.27 34.53 -18.70
N SER A 2 5.92 33.24 -18.79
CA SER A 2 4.61 32.82 -19.34
C SER A 2 3.38 33.31 -18.58
N THR A 3 3.41 33.41 -17.25
CA THR A 3 2.24 33.85 -16.45
C THR A 3 1.88 35.31 -16.68
N ILE A 4 2.87 36.21 -16.73
CA ILE A 4 2.68 37.63 -17.00
C ILE A 4 2.16 37.85 -18.43
N LEU A 5 2.70 37.10 -19.40
CA LEU A 5 2.24 37.15 -20.79
C LEU A 5 0.78 36.71 -20.93
N ILE A 6 0.37 35.64 -20.25
CA ILE A 6 -1.02 35.15 -20.24
C ILE A 6 -1.96 36.22 -19.67
N ILE A 7 -1.57 36.92 -18.60
CA ILE A 7 -2.39 37.98 -18.00
C ILE A 7 -2.58 39.15 -18.99
N ILE A 8 -1.52 39.61 -19.64
CA ILE A 8 -1.57 40.71 -20.62
C ILE A 8 -2.47 40.32 -21.81
N VAL A 9 -2.30 39.10 -22.35
CA VAL A 9 -3.13 38.58 -23.44
C VAL A 9 -4.61 38.51 -23.02
N SER A 10 -4.89 38.09 -21.80
CA SER A 10 -6.26 38.01 -21.26
C SER A 10 -6.93 39.39 -21.21
N ILE A 11 -6.20 40.42 -20.77
CA ILE A 11 -6.71 41.80 -20.70
C ILE A 11 -7.02 42.34 -22.11
N VAL A 12 -6.14 42.08 -23.08
CA VAL A 12 -6.35 42.49 -24.48
C VAL A 12 -7.59 41.82 -25.09
N ILE A 13 -7.78 40.51 -24.83
CA ILE A 13 -8.95 39.76 -25.31
C ILE A 13 -10.25 40.32 -24.72
N VAL A 14 -10.27 40.64 -23.43
CA VAL A 14 -11.45 41.23 -22.76
C VAL A 14 -11.79 42.60 -23.36
N GLY A 15 -10.79 43.45 -23.58
CA GLY A 15 -10.99 44.76 -24.20
C GLY A 15 -11.53 44.67 -25.64
N LEU A 16 -11.02 43.71 -26.42
CA LEU A 16 -11.46 43.49 -27.80
C LEU A 16 -12.89 42.96 -27.87
N LEU A 17 -13.27 42.03 -26.97
CA LEU A 17 -14.65 41.56 -26.82
C LEU A 17 -15.61 42.70 -26.47
N ALA A 18 -15.24 43.56 -25.52
CA ALA A 18 -16.06 44.72 -25.14
C ALA A 18 -16.27 45.69 -26.31
N TYR A 19 -15.22 45.98 -27.08
CA TYR A 19 -15.30 46.83 -28.28
C TYR A 19 -16.27 46.27 -29.33
N LEU A 20 -16.19 44.96 -29.60
CA LEU A 20 -17.09 44.30 -30.55
C LEU A 20 -18.56 44.37 -30.11
N ILE A 21 -18.84 44.20 -28.81
CA ILE A 21 -20.21 44.30 -28.26
C ILE A 21 -20.79 45.71 -28.44
N VAL A 22 -19.98 46.76 -28.22
CA VAL A 22 -20.45 48.14 -28.29
C VAL A 22 -20.60 48.64 -29.73
N ASN A 23 -19.66 48.28 -30.62
CA ASN A 23 -19.59 48.84 -31.97
C ASN A 23 -20.37 48.03 -33.02
N LYS A 24 -20.46 46.70 -32.89
CA LYS A 24 -21.02 45.82 -33.93
C LYS A 24 -22.42 45.25 -33.61
N ILE A 25 -22.90 45.35 -32.36
CA ILE A 25 -24.17 44.73 -31.95
C ILE A 25 -25.32 45.75 -31.84
N PRO A 26 -26.50 45.47 -32.44
CA PRO A 26 -27.67 46.35 -32.37
C PRO A 26 -28.14 46.55 -30.92
N LYS A 27 -28.62 47.76 -30.59
CA LYS A 27 -28.92 48.20 -29.22
C LYS A 27 -29.89 47.28 -28.47
N GLY A 28 -30.84 46.65 -29.16
CA GLY A 28 -31.82 45.72 -28.56
C GLY A 28 -31.26 44.35 -28.16
N ALA A 29 -30.15 43.89 -28.76
CA ALA A 29 -29.57 42.57 -28.47
C ALA A 29 -28.52 42.60 -27.34
N ARG A 30 -28.01 43.78 -26.99
CA ARG A 30 -27.01 44.00 -25.92
C ARG A 30 -27.41 43.42 -24.55
N PRO A 31 -28.64 43.65 -24.02
CA PRO A 31 -29.01 43.10 -22.72
C PRO A 31 -29.10 41.57 -22.73
N ILE A 32 -29.61 40.98 -23.81
CA ILE A 32 -29.73 39.52 -23.96
C ILE A 32 -28.35 38.86 -23.95
N ILE A 33 -27.41 39.42 -24.70
CA ILE A 33 -26.03 38.92 -24.77
C ILE A 33 -25.31 39.10 -23.43
N SER A 34 -25.55 40.21 -22.73
CA SER A 34 -24.98 40.44 -21.39
C SER A 34 -25.47 39.40 -20.38
N VAL A 35 -26.77 39.08 -20.38
CA VAL A 35 -27.34 38.04 -19.51
C VAL A 35 -26.79 36.66 -19.85
N LEU A 36 -26.67 36.34 -21.15
CA LEU A 36 -26.07 35.10 -21.62
C LEU A 36 -24.59 34.99 -21.19
N LEU A 37 -23.83 36.09 -21.26
CA LEU A 37 -22.44 36.13 -20.80
C LEU A 37 -22.34 35.87 -19.29
N TRP A 38 -23.24 36.44 -18.49
CA TRP A 38 -23.31 36.19 -17.06
C TRP A 38 -23.63 34.72 -16.74
N LEU A 39 -24.56 34.10 -17.46
CA LEU A 39 -24.83 32.66 -17.34
C LEU A 39 -23.60 31.82 -17.71
N LEU A 40 -22.90 32.19 -18.78
CA LEU A 40 -21.67 31.53 -19.19
C LEU A 40 -20.59 31.62 -18.10
N ILE A 41 -20.43 32.79 -17.48
CA ILE A 41 -19.48 33.00 -16.37
C ILE A 41 -19.83 32.09 -15.19
N ALA A 42 -21.10 32.02 -14.78
CA ALA A 42 -21.54 31.16 -13.69
C ALA A 42 -21.28 29.66 -14.01
N PHE A 43 -21.55 29.23 -15.24
CA PHE A 43 -21.26 27.86 -15.69
C PHE A 43 -19.76 27.55 -15.69
N LEU A 44 -18.93 28.46 -16.19
CA LEU A 44 -17.47 28.30 -16.20
C LEU A 44 -16.90 28.27 -14.77
N ALA A 45 -17.41 29.11 -13.86
CA ALA A 45 -17.02 29.09 -12.45
C ALA A 45 -17.33 27.75 -11.78
N TYR A 46 -18.52 27.19 -12.03
CA TYR A 46 -18.88 25.85 -11.57
C TYR A 46 -17.95 24.78 -12.14
N LYS A 47 -17.65 24.84 -13.44
CA LYS A 47 -16.72 23.89 -14.09
C LYS A 47 -15.30 23.95 -13.51
N ILE A 48 -14.79 25.14 -13.19
CA ILE A 48 -13.49 25.31 -12.55
C ILE A 48 -13.51 24.69 -11.14
N TYR A 49 -14.56 24.96 -10.36
CA TYR A 49 -14.71 24.37 -9.03
C TYR A 49 -14.74 22.83 -9.09
N ASP A 50 -15.55 22.25 -9.97
CA ASP A 50 -15.65 20.80 -10.14
C ASP A 50 -14.33 20.20 -10.60
N SER A 51 -13.64 20.85 -11.55
CA SER A 51 -12.33 20.42 -12.03
C SER A 51 -11.25 20.40 -10.95
N ILE A 52 -11.31 21.30 -9.97
CA ILE A 52 -10.35 21.34 -8.85
C ILE A 52 -10.77 20.36 -7.75
N MET A 53 -12.07 20.25 -7.48
CA MET A 53 -12.59 19.42 -6.38
C MET A 53 -12.59 17.92 -6.72
N ALA A 54 -12.82 17.55 -7.98
CA ALA A 54 -12.81 16.17 -8.44
C ALA A 54 -11.50 15.42 -8.10
N PRO A 55 -10.29 15.93 -8.44
CA PRO A 55 -9.04 15.25 -8.09
C PRO A 55 -8.81 15.20 -6.57
N ILE A 56 -9.28 16.18 -5.80
CA ILE A 56 -9.16 16.19 -4.34
C ILE A 56 -9.99 15.05 -3.73
N LYS A 57 -11.26 14.93 -4.14
CA LYS A 57 -12.14 13.85 -3.69
C LYS A 57 -11.60 12.48 -4.10
N PHE A 58 -11.11 12.36 -5.34
CA PHE A 58 -10.48 11.13 -5.81
C PHE A 58 -9.26 10.76 -4.95
N ASN A 59 -8.39 11.71 -4.62
CA ASN A 59 -7.23 11.45 -3.76
C ASN A 59 -7.63 11.01 -2.34
N GLN A 60 -8.68 11.61 -1.75
CA GLN A 60 -9.19 11.19 -0.44
C GLN A 60 -9.76 9.77 -0.47
N GLU A 61 -10.58 9.45 -1.48
CA GLU A 61 -11.10 8.10 -1.67
C GLU A 61 -10.00 7.10 -1.98
N LYS A 62 -9.02 7.50 -2.78
CA LYS A 62 -7.83 6.71 -3.09
C LYS A 62 -7.14 6.31 -1.80
N VAL A 63 -6.78 7.25 -0.92
CA VAL A 63 -6.14 6.92 0.36
C VAL A 63 -6.95 5.90 1.15
N LYS A 64 -8.27 6.09 1.29
CA LYS A 64 -9.15 5.14 2.00
C LYS A 64 -9.13 3.73 1.37
N ARG A 65 -9.17 3.64 0.04
CA ARG A 65 -9.12 2.36 -0.69
C ARG A 65 -7.76 1.66 -0.51
N TYR A 66 -6.67 2.42 -0.64
CA TYR A 66 -5.32 1.90 -0.47
C TYR A 66 -5.06 1.42 0.96
N THR A 67 -5.57 2.09 1.99
CA THR A 67 -5.41 1.64 3.38
C THR A 67 -5.97 0.23 3.59
N LYS A 68 -7.17 -0.06 3.08
CA LYS A 68 -7.77 -1.40 3.15
C LYS A 68 -6.93 -2.47 2.43
N VAL A 69 -6.44 -2.13 1.23
CA VAL A 69 -5.56 -3.01 0.44
C VAL A 69 -4.26 -3.29 1.21
N ILE A 70 -3.65 -2.25 1.81
CA ILE A 70 -2.42 -2.36 2.59
C ILE A 70 -2.63 -3.22 3.85
N GLU A 71 -3.77 -3.13 4.52
CA GLU A 71 -4.12 -3.98 5.66
C GLU A 71 -4.16 -5.46 5.26
N ASN A 72 -4.83 -5.80 4.15
CA ASN A 72 -4.84 -7.17 3.63
C ASN A 72 -3.42 -7.65 3.27
N LEU A 73 -2.61 -6.81 2.61
CA LEU A 73 -1.22 -7.13 2.28
C LEU A 73 -0.34 -7.33 3.53
N LYS A 74 -0.59 -6.57 4.61
CA LYS A 74 0.10 -6.78 5.90
C LYS A 74 -0.26 -8.12 6.51
N ILE A 75 -1.53 -8.53 6.46
CA ILE A 75 -1.96 -9.85 6.94
C ILE A 75 -1.27 -10.97 6.16
N ILE A 76 -1.25 -10.89 4.82
CA ILE A 76 -0.56 -11.87 3.97
C ILE A 76 0.93 -11.93 4.32
N ARG A 77 1.60 -10.78 4.46
CA ARG A 77 3.01 -10.72 4.84
C ARG A 77 3.25 -11.38 6.20
N ASP A 78 2.47 -11.03 7.22
CA ASP A 78 2.63 -11.57 8.57
C ASP A 78 2.42 -13.10 8.56
N ALA A 79 1.48 -13.59 7.75
CA ALA A 79 1.23 -15.02 7.55
C ALA A 79 2.39 -15.74 6.84
N GLU A 80 2.94 -15.16 5.77
CA GLU A 80 4.11 -15.71 5.07
C GLU A 80 5.35 -15.75 5.96
N VAL A 81 5.54 -14.72 6.80
CA VAL A 81 6.63 -14.68 7.79
C VAL A 81 6.46 -15.81 8.82
N ALA A 82 5.25 -15.99 9.36
CA ALA A 82 4.93 -17.09 10.26
C ALA A 82 5.16 -18.46 9.59
N HIS A 83 4.76 -18.62 8.33
CA HIS A 83 4.98 -19.85 7.57
C HIS A 83 6.47 -20.13 7.37
N LYS A 84 7.27 -19.10 7.09
CA LYS A 84 8.73 -19.23 6.99
C LYS A 84 9.38 -19.56 8.33
N GLU A 85 8.89 -19.04 9.44
CA GLU A 85 9.43 -19.34 10.77
C GLU A 85 9.22 -20.81 11.15
N VAL A 86 8.05 -21.38 10.83
CA VAL A 86 7.73 -22.77 11.18
C VAL A 86 8.27 -23.77 10.14
N THR A 87 8.10 -23.50 8.84
CA THR A 87 8.42 -24.43 7.74
C THR A 87 9.79 -24.14 7.10
N GLY A 88 10.39 -22.99 7.39
CA GLY A 88 11.67 -22.56 6.80
C GLY A 88 11.58 -21.99 5.37
N LYS A 89 10.39 -21.99 4.75
CA LYS A 89 10.16 -21.56 3.37
C LYS A 89 8.87 -20.74 3.26
N PHE A 90 8.79 -19.89 2.24
CA PHE A 90 7.53 -19.22 1.84
C PHE A 90 6.65 -20.15 1.02
N THR A 91 5.34 -19.88 1.00
CA THR A 91 4.39 -20.62 0.15
C THR A 91 3.99 -19.80 -1.08
N ASN A 92 3.66 -20.48 -2.16
CA ASN A 92 3.15 -19.88 -3.40
C ASN A 92 1.64 -20.14 -3.58
N LYS A 93 0.99 -20.79 -2.61
CA LYS A 93 -0.42 -21.16 -2.67
C LYS A 93 -1.20 -20.48 -1.54
N ALA A 94 -2.18 -19.68 -1.94
CA ALA A 94 -3.03 -18.95 -1.00
C ALA A 94 -3.79 -19.89 -0.03
N GLU A 95 -4.33 -21.00 -0.54
CA GLU A 95 -5.09 -21.96 0.25
C GLU A 95 -4.24 -22.63 1.34
N ASP A 96 -2.99 -22.93 1.03
CA ASP A 96 -2.06 -23.55 1.98
C ASP A 96 -1.70 -22.57 3.08
N LEU A 97 -1.60 -21.27 2.77
CA LEU A 97 -1.35 -20.24 3.77
C LEU A 97 -2.53 -20.08 4.75
N VAL A 98 -3.77 -20.11 4.26
CA VAL A 98 -4.96 -20.06 5.13
C VAL A 98 -5.03 -21.29 6.03
N LYS A 99 -4.82 -22.48 5.47
CA LYS A 99 -4.78 -23.74 6.22
C LYS A 99 -3.67 -23.75 7.27
N PHE A 100 -2.51 -23.18 6.93
CA PHE A 100 -1.40 -23.04 7.85
C PHE A 100 -1.78 -22.21 9.08
N ILE A 101 -2.42 -21.05 8.89
CA ILE A 101 -2.85 -20.20 10.02
C ILE A 101 -3.78 -20.96 10.97
N ASP A 102 -4.69 -21.78 10.44
CA ASP A 102 -5.65 -22.53 11.26
C ASP A 102 -5.05 -23.73 12.01
N THR A 103 -4.02 -24.36 11.45
CA THR A 103 -3.51 -25.66 11.95
C THR A 103 -2.15 -25.57 12.64
N ALA A 104 -1.31 -24.62 12.26
CA ALA A 104 0.08 -24.57 12.70
C ALA A 104 0.22 -24.00 14.11
N LYS A 105 1.34 -24.38 14.75
CA LYS A 105 1.76 -23.90 16.06
C LYS A 105 3.23 -23.49 16.00
N PHE A 106 3.56 -22.37 16.63
CA PHE A 106 4.92 -21.96 16.92
C PHE A 106 5.48 -22.80 18.05
N ALA A 107 6.70 -23.30 17.88
CA ALA A 107 7.49 -23.90 18.95
C ALA A 107 8.13 -22.79 19.79
N ILE A 108 7.74 -22.69 21.06
CA ILE A 108 8.40 -21.81 22.03
C ILE A 108 9.72 -22.48 22.40
N THR A 109 10.82 -21.88 21.97
CA THR A 109 12.17 -22.38 22.27
C THR A 109 12.81 -21.58 23.38
N GLN A 110 13.50 -22.28 24.28
CA GLN A 110 14.33 -21.68 25.31
C GLN A 110 15.79 -22.01 25.01
N THR A 111 16.60 -20.97 24.98
CA THR A 111 18.04 -21.10 24.86
C THR A 111 18.66 -21.11 26.25
N ARG A 112 19.50 -22.11 26.55
CA ARG A 112 20.36 -22.13 27.74
C ARG A 112 21.81 -22.38 27.36
N ASN A 113 22.74 -21.72 28.04
CA ASN A 113 24.17 -22.00 27.93
C ASN A 113 24.54 -23.04 28.97
N VAL A 114 25.17 -24.13 28.53
CA VAL A 114 25.68 -25.19 29.41
C VAL A 114 27.18 -25.26 29.21
N VAL A 115 27.95 -25.13 30.30
CA VAL A 115 29.39 -25.33 30.29
C VAL A 115 29.65 -26.82 30.24
N VAL A 116 30.34 -27.28 29.20
CA VAL A 116 30.67 -28.69 29.01
C VAL A 116 32.18 -28.82 28.93
N ASP A 117 32.77 -29.71 29.73
CA ASP A 117 34.18 -30.01 29.66
C ASP A 117 34.46 -30.85 28.41
N VAL A 118 35.15 -30.26 27.42
CA VAL A 118 35.53 -30.94 26.19
C VAL A 118 37.00 -31.36 26.32
N ASN A 119 37.24 -32.67 26.24
CA ASN A 119 38.58 -33.24 26.33
C ASN A 119 39.24 -33.16 24.94
N LYS A 120 40.27 -32.32 24.78
CA LYS A 120 40.97 -32.11 23.49
C LYS A 120 42.11 -33.11 23.25
N GLY A 121 42.21 -34.15 24.09
CA GLY A 121 43.28 -35.15 24.03
C GLY A 121 44.56 -34.66 24.72
N GLY A 122 45.40 -35.60 25.18
CA GLY A 122 46.66 -35.29 25.87
C GLY A 122 46.53 -34.87 27.34
N GLY A 123 45.38 -35.10 27.99
CA GLY A 123 45.16 -34.78 29.40
C GLY A 123 44.69 -33.35 29.68
N ILE A 124 44.36 -32.57 28.65
CA ILE A 124 43.87 -31.19 28.77
C ILE A 124 42.35 -31.17 28.58
N THR A 125 41.62 -30.82 29.64
CA THR A 125 40.18 -30.49 29.60
C THR A 125 39.99 -28.98 29.50
N VAL A 126 39.18 -28.55 28.54
CA VAL A 126 38.82 -27.14 28.34
C VAL A 126 37.31 -26.98 28.55
N GLN A 127 36.91 -26.00 29.33
CA GLN A 127 35.51 -25.61 29.48
C GLN A 127 35.05 -24.89 28.22
N GLU A 128 34.09 -25.48 27.50
CA GLU A 128 33.44 -24.85 26.36
C GLU A 128 31.96 -24.61 26.67
N GLU A 129 31.49 -23.39 26.42
CA GLU A 129 30.07 -23.06 26.51
C GLU A 129 29.34 -23.57 25.27
N LYS A 130 28.40 -24.50 25.47
CA LYS A 130 27.49 -24.95 24.41
C LYS A 130 26.11 -24.33 24.60
N LYS A 131 25.62 -23.72 23.51
CA LYS A 131 24.26 -23.19 23.41
C LYS A 131 23.31 -24.34 23.09
N VAL A 132 22.46 -24.71 24.05
CA VAL A 132 21.41 -25.72 23.86
C VAL A 132 20.08 -24.99 23.68
N ILE A 133 19.31 -25.40 22.67
CA ILE A 133 18.00 -24.84 22.35
C ILE A 133 16.99 -25.96 22.55
N ASP A 134 16.15 -25.84 23.58
CA ASP A 134 15.09 -26.81 23.89
C ASP A 134 13.72 -26.22 23.55
N THR A 135 12.79 -27.05 23.08
CA THR A 135 11.39 -26.65 22.85
C THR A 135 10.59 -26.86 24.13
N VAL A 136 10.02 -25.79 24.68
CA VAL A 136 9.34 -25.79 25.97
C VAL A 136 7.84 -25.96 25.82
N ASP A 137 7.23 -25.32 24.82
CA ASP A 137 5.78 -25.34 24.62
C ASP A 137 5.40 -25.00 23.16
N PHE A 138 4.11 -25.06 22.82
CA PHE A 138 3.58 -24.72 21.51
C PHE A 138 2.44 -23.69 21.60
N ARG A 139 2.58 -22.58 20.85
CA ARG A 139 1.54 -21.54 20.73
C ARG A 139 0.88 -21.59 19.36
N PRO A 140 -0.46 -21.63 19.24
CA PRO A 140 -1.13 -21.66 17.95
C PRO A 140 -0.89 -20.38 17.14
N VAL A 141 -0.60 -20.50 15.85
CA VAL A 141 -0.38 -19.35 14.95
C VAL A 141 -1.61 -18.47 14.87
N LYS A 142 -2.81 -19.09 14.83
CA LYS A 142 -4.12 -18.42 14.82
C LYS A 142 -4.29 -17.33 15.87
N ALA A 143 -3.66 -17.47 17.05
CA ALA A 143 -3.75 -16.47 18.11
C ALA A 143 -3.21 -15.10 17.68
N ASP A 144 -2.18 -15.07 16.83
CA ASP A 144 -1.55 -13.82 16.35
C ASP A 144 -2.40 -13.10 15.29
N PHE A 145 -3.37 -13.80 14.71
CA PHE A 145 -4.31 -13.30 13.70
C PHE A 145 -5.72 -13.04 14.27
N ALA A 146 -5.89 -13.14 15.60
CA ALA A 146 -7.17 -12.89 16.25
C ALA A 146 -7.69 -11.47 15.95
N GLY A 147 -8.96 -11.38 15.53
CA GLY A 147 -9.60 -10.11 15.16
C GLY A 147 -9.26 -9.59 13.74
N ARG A 148 -8.47 -10.33 12.95
CA ARG A 148 -8.20 -10.01 11.54
C ARG A 148 -8.94 -10.97 10.61
N ASP A 149 -9.39 -10.49 9.46
CA ASP A 149 -10.00 -11.33 8.42
C ASP A 149 -8.92 -11.99 7.55
N TYR A 150 -8.26 -13.01 8.10
CA TYR A 150 -7.25 -13.77 7.38
C TYR A 150 -7.84 -14.74 6.34
N GLN A 151 -9.13 -15.09 6.42
CA GLN A 151 -9.75 -15.98 5.45
C GLN A 151 -9.93 -15.30 4.09
N ASN A 152 -10.29 -14.02 4.09
CA ASN A 152 -10.46 -13.23 2.87
C ASN A 152 -9.27 -12.32 2.53
N MET A 153 -8.11 -12.51 3.17
CA MET A 153 -6.94 -11.64 2.97
C MET A 153 -6.49 -11.55 1.50
N PHE A 154 -6.72 -12.61 0.71
CA PHE A 154 -6.36 -12.67 -0.70
C PHE A 154 -7.32 -11.92 -1.63
N ASN A 155 -8.50 -11.53 -1.17
CA ASN A 155 -9.45 -10.78 -1.98
C ASN A 155 -9.07 -9.28 -1.94
N VAL A 156 -9.02 -8.65 -3.12
CA VAL A 156 -8.72 -7.23 -3.23
C VAL A 156 -9.96 -6.41 -2.87
N PRO A 157 -9.95 -5.59 -1.80
CA PRO A 157 -11.12 -4.82 -1.39
C PRO A 157 -11.68 -3.93 -2.50
N GLY A 158 -12.97 -4.08 -2.79
CA GLY A 158 -13.67 -3.28 -3.80
C GLY A 158 -13.53 -3.75 -5.25
N THR A 159 -12.94 -4.93 -5.48
CA THR A 159 -12.90 -5.57 -6.81
C THR A 159 -13.12 -7.09 -6.70
N ASN A 160 -13.29 -7.77 -7.83
CA ASN A 160 -13.37 -9.23 -7.90
C ASN A 160 -12.00 -9.91 -8.10
N ALA A 161 -10.90 -9.13 -8.01
CA ALA A 161 -9.54 -9.65 -8.20
C ALA A 161 -9.00 -10.28 -6.91
N LYS A 162 -8.06 -11.21 -7.08
CA LYS A 162 -7.33 -11.85 -5.98
C LYS A 162 -5.84 -11.56 -6.10
N PHE A 163 -5.16 -11.52 -4.95
CA PHE A 163 -3.69 -11.44 -4.92
C PHE A 163 -3.08 -12.78 -5.32
N GLU A 164 -2.08 -12.72 -6.20
CA GLU A 164 -1.26 -13.88 -6.59
C GLU A 164 0.00 -13.93 -5.73
N LEU A 165 0.34 -15.12 -5.24
CA LEU A 165 1.60 -15.37 -4.54
C LEU A 165 2.63 -15.95 -5.50
N LYS A 166 3.84 -15.40 -5.47
CA LYS A 166 5.01 -15.94 -6.16
C LYS A 166 6.17 -15.95 -5.20
N THR A 167 6.83 -17.09 -5.08
CA THR A 167 8.05 -17.23 -4.30
C THR A 167 9.25 -17.14 -5.21
N GLY A 168 10.30 -16.49 -4.72
CA GLY A 168 11.60 -16.39 -5.37
C GLY A 168 12.68 -16.78 -4.39
N VAL A 169 13.91 -16.91 -4.87
CA VAL A 169 15.08 -17.14 -4.04
C VAL A 169 16.08 -16.05 -4.38
N VAL A 170 16.61 -15.38 -3.37
CA VAL A 170 17.60 -14.32 -3.54
C VAL A 170 18.94 -14.84 -3.02
N GLU A 171 19.97 -14.71 -3.85
CA GLU A 171 21.33 -15.02 -3.46
C GLU A 171 21.89 -13.85 -2.65
N LYS A 172 22.18 -14.06 -1.36
CA LYS A 172 22.66 -13.00 -0.47
C LYS A 172 24.17 -12.79 -0.59
N VAL A 173 24.91 -13.88 -0.80
CA VAL A 173 26.35 -13.94 -1.06
C VAL A 173 26.60 -15.18 -1.92
N GLN A 174 27.74 -15.25 -2.62
CA GLN A 174 28.07 -16.37 -3.52
C GLN A 174 27.85 -17.72 -2.84
N GLY A 175 26.89 -18.51 -3.35
CA GLY A 175 26.56 -19.84 -2.85
C GLY A 175 25.55 -19.90 -1.70
N ILE A 176 25.16 -18.78 -1.07
CA ILE A 176 24.13 -18.77 -0.01
C ILE A 176 22.82 -18.21 -0.56
N LYS A 177 21.91 -19.14 -0.85
CA LYS A 177 20.56 -18.88 -1.34
C LYS A 177 19.60 -18.72 -0.16
N ALA A 178 18.90 -17.59 -0.10
CA ALA A 178 17.84 -17.35 0.87
C ALA A 178 16.47 -17.35 0.16
N PRO A 179 15.49 -18.12 0.66
CA PRO A 179 14.11 -17.98 0.22
C PRO A 179 13.52 -16.65 0.69
#